data_AF-A0A357B115-F1
#
_entry.id   AF-A0A357B115-F1
#
_cell.length_a   1.000
_cell.length_b   1.000
_cell.length_c   1.000
_cell.angle_alpha   90.00
_cell.angle_beta   90.00
_cell.angle_gamma   90.00
#
_symmetry.space_group_name_H-M   'P 1'
#
loop_
_entity.id
_entity.type
_entity.pdbx_description
1 polymer ?
#
loop_
_entity_poly.entity_id
_entity_poly.type
_entity_poly.pdbx_seq_one_letter_code
_entity_poly.pdbx_strand_id
1 'polypeptide(L)'
;MEGWLRGGDSPEADRLLTEYRDKLSEEGGGESVEIAGQNVAPDVKSLIIRNTDVSPADMTAIGGLSSLTSLTVEGCEIADISALSGLSELTSLILSGNAISDLSPLANLSNLRTLYLDKNPITDFSPLYGLGRLTLLSIKEIEITQSQLKDLEEALPLCGIQSEEALSEAVEISLGGVTFMSDVTELDLSGKGIDDISVLSQCTALTTLNLKNNSVSDLTALVDLPNLTWLCIWNNKVTDLSPLMGLTGLQYLDADGNKITKIAALTELTELTELYLNGNPLKNVSPLLGLAKLEKLGLKNTGLDDGDLTALAALTGLRELSIDDNGDLTGDAVDKLKLALPGCSVSHSELVYRIKLGSGEYKSTDATVDASGKSVKDITDVTRFRNLTALLLNNNKISDISPLYTLSGLEVLELSGNGVSDIGPLKNHTKLRVLDLMKNKIKDITALGSCTALTELHLSYNAELSDISALSACTGLTQLSLDYTAVTDLTALSELKKLVTLSLDGCAVTDPSPLYSLSGLRTLYIGGSGLTEAQIAELSAALPKCEIYGQ
;
A
#
# COMPACT_ATOMS: atom_id res chain seq x y z
N MET A 1 -18.08 -16.82 -47.91
CA MET A 1 -19.27 -16.36 -48.65
C MET A 1 -20.14 -17.59 -48.89
N GLU A 2 -20.57 -18.25 -47.82
CA GLU A 2 -21.84 -18.06 -47.09
C GLU A 2 -23.08 -18.37 -47.95
N GLY A 3 -23.63 -19.56 -47.68
CA GLY A 3 -24.73 -20.18 -48.39
C GLY A 3 -24.25 -21.43 -49.12
N TRP A 4 -24.92 -22.56 -48.92
CA TRP A 4 -24.68 -23.88 -49.56
C TRP A 4 -23.80 -24.88 -48.81
N LEU A 5 -23.94 -24.91 -47.47
CA LEU A 5 -24.09 -26.17 -46.76
C LEU A 5 -25.58 -26.38 -46.49
N ARG A 6 -26.28 -27.12 -47.37
CA ARG A 6 -27.52 -27.87 -47.09
C ARG A 6 -28.03 -28.59 -48.35
N GLY A 7 -27.81 -29.91 -48.40
CA GLY A 7 -28.76 -30.92 -48.87
C GLY A 7 -28.92 -31.17 -50.38
N GLY A 8 -28.76 -32.44 -50.77
CA GLY A 8 -29.52 -33.05 -51.86
C GLY A 8 -28.70 -33.54 -53.06
N ASP A 9 -28.67 -34.86 -53.24
CA ASP A 9 -28.27 -35.57 -54.47
C ASP A 9 -28.77 -34.85 -55.73
N SER A 10 -27.84 -34.46 -56.60
CA SER A 10 -28.12 -34.09 -57.98
C SER A 10 -27.29 -34.96 -58.93
N PRO A 11 -27.91 -35.84 -59.74
CA PRO A 11 -27.22 -36.68 -60.73
C PRO A 11 -26.39 -35.88 -61.77
N GLU A 12 -26.64 -34.58 -61.88
CA GLU A 12 -25.93 -33.66 -62.77
C GLU A 12 -24.54 -33.28 -62.23
N ALA A 13 -24.36 -33.28 -60.90
CA ALA A 13 -23.07 -33.06 -60.26
C ALA A 13 -22.12 -34.25 -60.43
N ASP A 14 -22.65 -35.49 -60.33
CA ASP A 14 -21.86 -36.72 -60.53
C ASP A 14 -21.40 -36.89 -61.98
N ARG A 15 -22.23 -36.49 -62.96
CA ARG A 15 -21.85 -36.55 -64.38
C ARG A 15 -20.73 -35.56 -64.71
N LEU A 16 -20.81 -34.33 -64.19
CA LEU A 16 -19.76 -33.32 -64.39
C LEU A 16 -18.47 -33.68 -63.65
N LEU A 17 -18.55 -34.33 -62.48
CA LEU A 17 -17.39 -34.88 -61.77
C LEU A 17 -16.74 -36.05 -62.52
N THR A 18 -17.51 -36.86 -63.26
CA THR A 18 -16.99 -37.98 -64.06
C THR A 18 -16.29 -37.48 -65.32
N GLU A 19 -16.89 -36.53 -66.06
CA GLU A 19 -16.25 -35.90 -67.23
C GLU A 19 -15.00 -35.06 -66.85
N TYR A 20 -14.93 -34.56 -65.61
CA TYR A 20 -13.74 -33.87 -65.09
C TYR A 20 -12.64 -34.85 -64.64
N ARG A 21 -13.00 -36.03 -64.10
CA ARG A 21 -12.04 -37.11 -63.77
C ARG A 21 -11.42 -37.72 -65.02
N ASP A 22 -12.20 -37.97 -66.06
CA ASP A 22 -11.71 -38.58 -67.30
C ASP A 22 -10.79 -37.63 -68.10
N LYS A 23 -10.95 -36.31 -67.96
CA LYS A 23 -10.03 -35.32 -68.55
C LYS A 23 -8.73 -35.14 -67.78
N LEU A 24 -8.68 -35.48 -66.49
CA LEU A 24 -7.45 -35.44 -65.68
C LEU A 24 -6.57 -36.67 -65.90
N SER A 25 -7.12 -37.78 -66.39
CA SER A 25 -6.35 -39.00 -66.71
C SER A 25 -5.51 -38.93 -67.98
N GLU A 26 -5.61 -37.86 -68.79
CA GLU A 26 -4.93 -37.78 -70.09
C GLU A 26 -3.69 -36.86 -70.17
N GLU A 27 -3.28 -36.15 -69.10
CA GLU A 27 -2.13 -35.21 -69.17
C GLU A 27 -0.95 -35.46 -68.21
N GLY A 28 -0.88 -36.59 -67.51
CA GLY A 28 0.26 -36.97 -66.64
C GLY A 28 0.74 -38.41 -66.86
N GLY A 29 1.71 -38.61 -67.76
CA GLY A 29 2.20 -39.93 -68.16
C GLY A 29 3.14 -40.60 -67.16
N GLY A 30 2.63 -41.59 -66.43
CA GLY A 30 3.38 -42.63 -65.70
C GLY A 30 2.43 -43.77 -65.31
N GLU A 31 2.88 -45.03 -65.38
CA GLU A 31 2.07 -46.16 -64.91
C GLU A 31 1.77 -45.99 -63.41
N SER A 32 0.49 -46.06 -63.04
CA SER A 32 0.03 -45.96 -61.66
C SER A 32 0.52 -47.16 -60.84
N VAL A 33 0.91 -46.92 -59.58
CA VAL A 33 1.43 -47.95 -58.67
C VAL A 33 0.40 -48.24 -57.59
N GLU A 34 0.18 -49.52 -57.29
CA GLU A 34 -0.68 -49.92 -56.18
C GLU A 34 0.07 -49.80 -54.85
N ILE A 35 -0.48 -49.02 -53.91
CA ILE A 35 0.07 -48.78 -52.57
C ILE A 35 -1.04 -48.99 -51.55
N ALA A 36 -0.91 -49.99 -50.67
CA ALA A 36 -1.88 -50.33 -49.63
C ALA A 36 -3.33 -50.46 -50.17
N GLY A 37 -3.48 -51.07 -51.35
CA GLY A 37 -4.76 -51.27 -52.04
C GLY A 37 -5.31 -50.02 -52.75
N GLN A 38 -4.54 -48.93 -52.82
CA GLN A 38 -4.89 -47.71 -53.57
C GLN A 38 -4.06 -47.62 -54.85
N ASN A 39 -4.69 -47.27 -55.98
CA ASN A 39 -3.95 -47.01 -57.21
C ASN A 39 -3.48 -45.54 -57.22
N VAL A 40 -2.16 -45.32 -57.18
CA VAL A 40 -1.53 -44.01 -56.95
C VAL A 40 -0.75 -43.56 -58.18
N ALA A 41 -0.99 -42.34 -58.64
CA ALA A 41 -0.23 -41.75 -59.74
C ALA A 41 1.19 -41.35 -59.28
N PRO A 42 2.24 -41.53 -60.10
CA PRO A 42 3.63 -41.23 -59.71
C PRO A 42 3.90 -39.76 -59.33
N ASP A 43 3.08 -38.82 -59.81
CA ASP A 43 3.21 -37.37 -59.59
C ASP A 43 2.32 -36.84 -58.45
N VAL A 44 1.68 -37.73 -57.68
CA VAL A 44 0.77 -37.37 -56.60
C VAL A 44 1.42 -36.43 -55.59
N LYS A 45 0.66 -35.41 -55.16
CA LYS A 45 1.11 -34.39 -54.19
C LYS A 45 0.73 -34.74 -52.76
N SER A 46 -0.35 -35.51 -52.56
CA SER A 46 -0.84 -35.91 -51.25
C SER A 46 -1.29 -37.36 -51.24
N LEU A 47 -0.81 -38.13 -50.27
CA LEU A 47 -1.20 -39.53 -50.07
C LEU A 47 -1.64 -39.74 -48.62
N ILE A 48 -2.74 -40.48 -48.44
CA ILE A 48 -3.33 -40.77 -47.13
C ILE A 48 -3.60 -42.27 -47.01
N ILE A 49 -3.00 -42.88 -46.00
CA ILE A 49 -3.17 -44.28 -45.62
C ILE A 49 -3.44 -44.29 -44.11
N ARG A 50 -4.55 -44.91 -43.70
CA ARG A 50 -4.95 -44.96 -42.30
C ARG A 50 -5.51 -46.33 -41.95
N ASN A 51 -5.04 -46.92 -40.85
CA ASN A 51 -5.55 -48.17 -40.29
C ASN A 51 -5.59 -49.31 -41.32
N THR A 52 -4.56 -49.37 -42.18
CA THR A 52 -4.40 -50.38 -43.22
C THR A 52 -3.02 -51.02 -43.04
N ASP A 53 -2.90 -52.31 -43.36
CA ASP A 53 -1.60 -52.98 -43.41
C ASP A 53 -0.74 -52.39 -44.54
N VAL A 54 0.43 -51.85 -44.18
CA VAL A 54 1.38 -51.25 -45.13
C VAL A 54 2.60 -52.16 -45.19
N SER A 55 2.73 -52.89 -46.30
CA SER A 55 3.84 -53.80 -46.49
C SER A 55 5.16 -53.06 -46.76
N PRO A 56 6.33 -53.72 -46.59
CA PRO A 56 7.61 -53.13 -46.99
C PRO A 56 7.69 -52.74 -48.48
N ALA A 57 6.93 -53.43 -49.34
CA ALA A 57 6.82 -53.09 -50.76
C ALA A 57 6.05 -51.77 -50.96
N ASP A 58 4.98 -51.54 -50.18
CA ASP A 58 4.23 -50.29 -50.17
C ASP A 58 5.12 -49.13 -49.70
N MET A 59 5.91 -49.31 -48.63
CA MET A 59 6.86 -48.29 -48.17
C MET A 59 7.92 -47.96 -49.21
N THR A 60 8.42 -48.98 -49.91
CA THR A 60 9.38 -48.78 -51.02
C THR A 60 8.74 -47.98 -52.16
N ALA A 61 7.48 -48.28 -52.50
CA ALA A 61 6.72 -47.55 -53.51
C ALA A 61 6.47 -46.09 -53.11
N ILE A 62 6.14 -45.81 -51.84
CA ILE A 62 5.99 -44.45 -51.29
C ILE A 62 7.29 -43.65 -51.46
N GLY A 63 8.45 -44.27 -51.21
CA GLY A 63 9.75 -43.62 -51.39
C GLY A 63 10.05 -43.21 -52.85
N GLY A 64 9.36 -43.80 -53.83
CA GLY A 64 9.46 -43.43 -55.25
C GLY A 64 8.62 -42.20 -55.65
N LEU A 65 7.72 -41.72 -54.79
CA LEU A 65 6.82 -40.60 -55.07
C LEU A 65 7.50 -39.25 -54.84
N SER A 66 8.51 -38.91 -55.65
CA SER A 66 9.35 -37.72 -55.47
C SER A 66 8.61 -36.38 -55.52
N SER A 67 7.36 -36.36 -56.00
CA SER A 67 6.51 -35.18 -56.07
C SER A 67 5.72 -34.91 -54.78
N LEU A 68 5.74 -35.82 -53.80
CA LEU A 68 4.88 -35.79 -52.62
C LEU A 68 5.21 -34.63 -51.69
N THR A 69 4.21 -33.81 -51.36
CA THR A 69 4.34 -32.67 -50.43
C THR A 69 3.59 -32.90 -49.11
N SER A 70 2.65 -33.84 -49.09
CA SER A 70 1.89 -34.24 -47.91
C SER A 70 1.74 -35.75 -47.82
N LEU A 71 2.10 -36.36 -46.70
CA LEU A 71 1.94 -37.80 -46.45
C LEU A 71 1.26 -38.04 -45.11
N THR A 72 0.27 -38.94 -45.11
CA THR A 72 -0.31 -39.50 -43.89
C THR A 72 -0.23 -41.01 -43.95
N VAL A 73 0.44 -41.61 -42.96
CA VAL A 73 0.47 -43.06 -42.72
C VAL A 73 0.21 -43.25 -41.23
N GLU A 74 -1.04 -43.44 -40.85
CA GLU A 74 -1.49 -43.45 -39.45
C GLU A 74 -2.05 -44.82 -39.08
N GLY A 75 -1.67 -45.39 -37.93
CA GLY A 75 -2.28 -46.65 -37.47
C GLY A 75 -1.93 -47.87 -38.33
N CYS A 76 -0.78 -47.90 -38.99
CA CYS A 76 -0.41 -48.91 -39.99
C CYS A 76 0.66 -49.90 -39.49
N GLU A 77 1.00 -49.87 -38.20
CA GLU A 77 2.00 -50.75 -37.56
C GLU A 77 3.43 -50.68 -38.19
N ILE A 78 3.75 -49.61 -38.91
CA ILE A 78 5.06 -49.47 -39.56
C ILE A 78 6.16 -49.15 -38.56
N ALA A 79 7.32 -49.78 -38.71
CA ALA A 79 8.52 -49.48 -37.91
C ALA A 79 9.66 -48.89 -38.75
N ASP A 80 9.82 -49.36 -39.99
CA ASP A 80 10.86 -48.91 -40.91
C ASP A 80 10.32 -47.79 -41.83
N ILE A 81 10.87 -46.59 -41.68
CA ILE A 81 10.56 -45.41 -42.50
C ILE A 81 11.74 -44.97 -43.39
N SER A 82 12.71 -45.86 -43.63
CA SER A 82 13.92 -45.56 -44.39
C SER A 82 13.64 -45.04 -45.81
N ALA A 83 12.57 -45.52 -46.43
CA ALA A 83 12.12 -45.06 -47.75
C ALA A 83 11.73 -43.56 -47.81
N LEU A 84 11.46 -42.91 -46.67
CA LEU A 84 11.04 -41.49 -46.64
C LEU A 84 12.22 -40.51 -46.80
N SER A 85 13.48 -40.96 -46.64
CA SER A 85 14.64 -40.07 -46.58
C SER A 85 14.89 -39.26 -47.86
N GLY A 86 14.38 -39.73 -49.00
CA GLY A 86 14.50 -39.08 -50.31
C GLY A 86 13.38 -38.11 -50.66
N LEU A 87 12.33 -38.01 -49.85
CA LEU A 87 11.13 -37.23 -50.16
C LEU A 87 11.28 -35.75 -49.76
N SER A 88 12.27 -35.07 -50.35
CA SER A 88 12.69 -33.71 -49.98
C SER A 88 11.63 -32.62 -50.15
N GLU A 89 10.56 -32.88 -50.92
CA GLU A 89 9.45 -31.96 -51.15
C GLU A 89 8.38 -32.00 -50.04
N LEU A 90 8.50 -32.92 -49.07
CA LEU A 90 7.53 -33.04 -47.98
C LEU A 90 7.49 -31.77 -47.12
N THR A 91 6.27 -31.27 -46.92
CA THR A 91 5.96 -30.14 -46.04
C THR A 91 5.05 -30.53 -44.88
N SER A 92 4.25 -31.59 -45.04
CA SER A 92 3.38 -32.14 -44.01
C SER A 92 3.55 -33.65 -43.93
N LEU A 93 3.81 -34.17 -42.73
CA LEU A 93 4.01 -35.58 -42.48
C LEU A 93 3.28 -36.02 -41.21
N ILE A 94 2.37 -37.00 -41.34
CA ILE A 94 1.62 -37.58 -40.23
C ILE A 94 1.94 -39.06 -40.17
N LEU A 95 2.56 -39.48 -39.06
CA LEU A 95 3.03 -40.84 -38.79
C LEU A 95 2.51 -41.38 -37.45
N SER A 96 1.44 -40.79 -36.91
CA SER A 96 0.92 -41.15 -35.59
C SER A 96 0.41 -42.61 -35.53
N GLY A 97 0.53 -43.26 -34.37
CA GLY A 97 -0.02 -44.59 -34.12
C GLY A 97 0.70 -45.72 -34.85
N ASN A 98 2.03 -45.69 -34.91
CA ASN A 98 2.84 -46.72 -35.57
C ASN A 98 3.86 -47.33 -34.58
N ALA A 99 4.81 -48.11 -35.08
CA ALA A 99 5.87 -48.76 -34.31
C ALA A 99 7.26 -48.14 -34.56
N ILE A 100 7.29 -46.84 -34.86
CA ILE A 100 8.51 -46.11 -35.26
C ILE A 100 9.35 -45.78 -34.02
N SER A 101 10.64 -46.10 -34.07
CA SER A 101 11.61 -45.73 -33.02
C SER A 101 12.84 -44.98 -33.55
N ASP A 102 13.20 -45.20 -34.82
CA ASP A 102 14.32 -44.54 -35.49
C ASP A 102 13.83 -43.38 -36.38
N LEU A 103 14.21 -42.15 -36.02
CA LEU A 103 13.87 -40.92 -36.75
C LEU A 103 14.96 -40.46 -37.72
N SER A 104 16.08 -41.19 -37.83
CA SER A 104 17.21 -40.83 -38.70
C SER A 104 16.80 -40.56 -40.16
N PRO A 105 15.84 -41.30 -40.76
CA PRO A 105 15.38 -41.02 -42.13
C PRO A 105 14.75 -39.62 -42.30
N LEU A 106 14.29 -38.98 -41.23
CA LEU A 106 13.64 -37.66 -41.29
C LEU A 106 14.63 -36.48 -41.24
N ALA A 107 15.88 -36.71 -40.82
CA ALA A 107 16.82 -35.65 -40.43
C ALA A 107 17.10 -34.60 -41.52
N ASN A 108 16.99 -34.99 -42.80
CA ASN A 108 17.27 -34.11 -43.94
C ASN A 108 16.02 -33.58 -44.65
N LEU A 109 14.82 -33.83 -44.11
CA LEU A 109 13.55 -33.35 -44.68
C LEU A 109 13.30 -31.88 -44.30
N SER A 110 14.25 -31.01 -44.68
CA SER A 110 14.33 -29.60 -44.26
C SER A 110 13.15 -28.71 -44.69
N ASN A 111 12.26 -29.20 -45.55
CA ASN A 111 11.04 -28.50 -45.98
C ASN A 111 9.82 -28.79 -45.10
N LEU A 112 9.92 -29.72 -44.14
CA LEU A 112 8.83 -30.05 -43.23
C LEU A 112 8.42 -28.83 -42.40
N ARG A 113 7.10 -28.62 -42.33
CA ARG A 113 6.43 -27.58 -41.55
C ARG A 113 5.56 -28.17 -40.46
N THR A 114 4.94 -29.32 -40.71
CA THR A 114 4.08 -30.01 -39.75
C THR A 114 4.48 -31.48 -39.67
N LEU A 115 4.71 -31.96 -38.44
CA LEU A 115 5.09 -33.34 -38.15
C LEU A 115 4.28 -33.88 -36.98
N TYR A 116 3.59 -34.99 -37.19
CA TYR A 116 2.86 -35.71 -36.15
C TYR A 116 3.47 -37.10 -35.97
N LEU A 117 3.92 -37.39 -34.75
CA LEU A 117 4.59 -38.63 -34.36
C LEU A 117 3.88 -39.33 -33.21
N ASP A 118 2.72 -38.83 -32.77
CA ASP A 118 2.00 -39.32 -31.59
C ASP A 118 1.90 -40.85 -31.54
N LYS A 119 1.91 -41.45 -30.35
CA LYS A 119 1.78 -42.91 -30.18
C LYS A 119 2.81 -43.71 -30.99
N ASN A 120 4.09 -43.39 -30.83
CA ASN A 120 5.22 -44.17 -31.35
C ASN A 120 6.26 -44.40 -30.23
N PRO A 121 6.97 -45.54 -30.23
CA PRO A 121 8.00 -45.86 -29.23
C PRO A 121 9.34 -45.12 -29.50
N ILE A 122 9.30 -43.79 -29.61
CA ILE A 122 10.46 -42.94 -29.90
C ILE A 122 11.19 -42.59 -28.60
N THR A 123 12.52 -42.74 -28.60
CA THR A 123 13.37 -42.40 -27.43
C THR A 123 14.51 -41.44 -27.76
N ASP A 124 14.83 -41.22 -29.04
CA ASP A 124 15.86 -40.29 -29.50
C ASP A 124 15.26 -39.27 -30.48
N PHE A 125 15.27 -38.00 -30.07
CA PHE A 125 14.75 -36.88 -30.86
C PHE A 125 15.84 -36.08 -31.58
N SER A 126 17.12 -36.43 -31.39
CA SER A 126 18.23 -35.71 -32.01
C SER A 126 18.19 -35.60 -33.54
N PRO A 127 17.60 -36.57 -34.30
CA PRO A 127 17.43 -36.40 -35.74
C PRO A 127 16.54 -35.21 -36.13
N LEU A 128 15.69 -34.71 -35.23
CA LEU A 128 14.76 -33.61 -35.52
C LEU A 128 15.41 -32.22 -35.37
N TYR A 129 16.55 -32.09 -34.71
CA TYR A 129 17.15 -30.80 -34.36
C TYR A 129 17.53 -29.95 -35.59
N GLY A 130 17.77 -30.59 -36.74
CA GLY A 130 18.07 -29.90 -38.01
C GLY A 130 16.85 -29.36 -38.75
N LEU A 131 15.62 -29.65 -38.31
CA LEU A 131 14.38 -29.32 -39.03
C LEU A 131 13.91 -27.88 -38.77
N GLY A 132 14.77 -26.89 -39.03
CA GLY A 132 14.52 -25.48 -38.68
C GLY A 132 13.33 -24.78 -39.36
N ARG A 133 12.59 -25.44 -40.25
CA ARG A 133 11.32 -24.94 -40.85
C ARG A 133 10.07 -25.49 -40.18
N LEU A 134 10.22 -26.37 -39.19
CA LEU A 134 9.10 -26.98 -38.50
C LEU A 134 8.36 -25.93 -37.67
N THR A 135 7.05 -25.85 -37.89
CA THR A 135 6.14 -24.92 -37.20
C THR A 135 5.26 -25.63 -36.18
N LEU A 136 5.07 -26.94 -36.34
CA LEU A 136 4.30 -27.78 -35.43
C LEU A 136 4.89 -29.18 -35.36
N LEU A 137 5.15 -29.65 -34.13
CA LEU A 137 5.55 -31.00 -33.79
C LEU A 137 4.55 -31.56 -32.77
N SER A 138 3.90 -32.69 -33.07
CA SER A 138 3.08 -33.42 -32.11
C SER A 138 3.76 -34.74 -31.74
N ILE A 139 3.97 -34.93 -30.44
CA ILE A 139 4.62 -36.09 -29.82
C ILE A 139 3.79 -36.57 -28.61
N LYS A 140 2.47 -36.49 -28.71
CA LYS A 140 1.55 -36.92 -27.64
C LYS A 140 1.61 -38.44 -27.48
N GLU A 141 1.41 -38.91 -26.25
CA GLU A 141 1.47 -40.34 -25.95
C GLU A 141 2.82 -40.98 -26.36
N ILE A 142 3.90 -40.19 -26.29
CA ILE A 142 5.29 -40.63 -26.33
C ILE A 142 5.93 -40.30 -24.99
N GLU A 143 6.68 -41.23 -24.41
CA GLU A 143 7.45 -40.98 -23.20
C GLU A 143 8.61 -40.01 -23.52
N ILE A 144 8.57 -38.81 -22.93
CA ILE A 144 9.61 -37.78 -23.11
C ILE A 144 10.04 -37.23 -21.75
N THR A 145 11.36 -37.10 -21.54
CA THR A 145 11.91 -36.47 -20.33
C THR A 145 11.94 -34.95 -20.46
N GLN A 146 11.96 -34.23 -19.34
CA GLN A 146 12.08 -32.75 -19.33
C GLN A 146 13.32 -32.25 -20.07
N SER A 147 14.45 -32.98 -19.95
CA SER A 147 15.70 -32.62 -20.66
C SER A 147 15.51 -32.73 -22.18
N GLN A 148 14.90 -33.81 -22.66
CA GLN A 148 14.65 -34.00 -24.08
C GLN A 148 13.65 -32.99 -24.64
N LEU A 149 12.62 -32.62 -23.85
CA LEU A 149 11.68 -31.56 -24.23
C LEU A 149 12.40 -30.22 -24.34
N LYS A 150 13.25 -29.89 -23.36
CA LYS A 150 14.06 -28.67 -23.40
C LYS A 150 15.03 -28.66 -24.59
N ASP A 151 15.73 -29.76 -24.86
CA ASP A 151 16.66 -29.86 -26.00
C ASP A 151 15.90 -29.69 -27.34
N LEU A 152 14.66 -30.20 -27.43
CA LEU A 152 13.78 -29.98 -28.57
C LEU A 152 13.33 -28.52 -28.71
N GLU A 153 12.93 -27.87 -27.61
CA GLU A 153 12.54 -26.45 -27.59
C GLU A 153 13.71 -25.53 -27.98
N GLU A 154 14.93 -25.85 -27.51
CA GLU A 154 16.15 -25.12 -27.86
C GLU A 154 16.54 -25.31 -29.33
N ALA A 155 16.42 -26.53 -29.85
CA ALA A 155 16.75 -26.84 -31.24
C ALA A 155 15.70 -26.30 -32.24
N LEU A 156 14.43 -26.19 -31.83
CA LEU A 156 13.30 -25.81 -32.69
C LEU A 156 12.52 -24.62 -32.11
N PRO A 157 13.14 -23.43 -31.94
CA PRO A 157 12.57 -22.30 -31.20
C PRO A 157 11.34 -21.63 -31.86
N LEU A 158 11.05 -21.97 -33.12
CA LEU A 158 9.90 -21.45 -33.88
C LEU A 158 8.79 -22.51 -34.07
N CYS A 159 8.93 -23.67 -33.43
CA CYS A 159 8.02 -24.79 -33.54
C CYS A 159 7.10 -24.85 -32.32
N GLY A 160 5.79 -24.95 -32.53
CA GLY A 160 4.87 -25.35 -31.46
C GLY A 160 5.02 -26.85 -31.19
N ILE A 161 5.60 -27.23 -30.05
CA ILE A 161 5.74 -28.62 -29.63
C ILE A 161 4.52 -28.98 -28.78
N GLN A 162 3.80 -30.04 -29.17
CA GLN A 162 2.67 -30.59 -28.44
C GLN A 162 3.09 -31.95 -27.86
N SER A 163 3.39 -31.99 -26.56
CA SER A 163 3.63 -33.21 -25.79
C SER A 163 2.60 -33.36 -24.67
N GLU A 164 2.55 -34.53 -24.03
CA GLU A 164 2.01 -34.64 -22.67
C GLU A 164 2.97 -33.93 -21.68
N GLU A 165 2.49 -33.51 -20.51
CA GLU A 165 3.36 -32.99 -19.44
C GLU A 165 4.43 -34.04 -19.12
N ALA A 166 5.71 -33.67 -19.26
CA ALA A 166 6.80 -34.58 -18.96
C ALA A 166 6.71 -35.01 -17.49
N LEU A 167 6.65 -36.32 -17.25
CA LEU A 167 6.59 -36.89 -15.91
C LEU A 167 7.89 -36.55 -15.17
N SER A 168 7.87 -35.60 -14.24
CA SER A 168 8.96 -35.44 -13.28
C SER A 168 8.75 -36.46 -12.15
N GLU A 169 9.65 -37.45 -12.02
CA GLU A 169 9.75 -38.18 -10.76
C GLU A 169 10.06 -37.17 -9.65
N ALA A 170 9.26 -37.15 -8.59
CA ALA A 170 9.46 -36.24 -7.47
C ALA A 170 10.84 -36.49 -6.84
N VAL A 171 11.65 -35.43 -6.73
CA VAL A 171 13.02 -35.49 -6.21
C VAL A 171 13.01 -35.15 -4.73
N GLU A 172 13.73 -35.92 -3.92
CA GLU A 172 13.96 -35.57 -2.52
C GLU A 172 14.87 -34.35 -2.40
N ILE A 173 14.37 -33.30 -1.75
CA ILE A 173 15.06 -32.03 -1.48
C ILE A 173 15.25 -31.92 0.03
N SER A 174 16.42 -31.42 0.46
CA SER A 174 16.68 -31.05 1.84
C SER A 174 17.06 -29.58 1.95
N LEU A 175 16.32 -28.82 2.77
CA LEU A 175 16.54 -27.39 2.98
C LEU A 175 16.24 -27.02 4.44
N GLY A 176 17.14 -26.29 5.09
CA GLY A 176 16.94 -25.85 6.47
C GLY A 176 16.76 -26.98 7.49
N GLY A 177 17.32 -28.17 7.21
CA GLY A 177 17.16 -29.37 8.04
C GLY A 177 15.79 -30.04 7.92
N VAL A 178 15.00 -29.68 6.90
CA VAL A 178 13.74 -30.33 6.53
C VAL A 178 13.96 -31.06 5.20
N THR A 179 13.46 -32.29 5.10
CA THR A 179 13.50 -33.08 3.87
C THR A 179 12.07 -33.26 3.35
N PHE A 180 11.85 -33.02 2.05
CA PHE A 180 10.56 -33.06 1.38
C PHE A 180 10.74 -33.46 -0.09
N MET A 181 9.66 -33.77 -0.78
CA MET A 181 9.68 -34.11 -2.20
C MET A 181 9.37 -32.87 -3.05
N SER A 182 9.92 -32.79 -4.26
CA SER A 182 9.75 -31.64 -5.16
C SER A 182 8.32 -31.41 -5.64
N ASP A 183 7.42 -32.38 -5.46
CA ASP A 183 5.98 -32.26 -5.74
C ASP A 183 5.18 -31.67 -4.56
N VAL A 184 5.86 -31.16 -3.52
CA VAL A 184 5.23 -30.53 -2.37
C VAL A 184 4.36 -29.33 -2.76
N THR A 185 3.15 -29.26 -2.20
CA THR A 185 2.20 -28.17 -2.43
C THR A 185 2.21 -27.12 -1.32
N GLU A 186 2.49 -27.54 -0.08
CA GLU A 186 2.52 -26.66 1.08
C GLU A 186 3.80 -26.91 1.88
N LEU A 187 4.54 -25.85 2.19
CA LEU A 187 5.84 -25.98 2.82
C LEU A 187 6.08 -24.88 3.87
N ASP A 188 6.33 -25.31 5.11
CA ASP A 188 6.74 -24.43 6.21
C ASP A 188 8.22 -24.63 6.55
N LEU A 189 9.00 -23.60 6.26
CA LEU A 189 10.43 -23.49 6.50
C LEU A 189 10.76 -22.34 7.46
N SER A 190 9.79 -21.92 8.28
CA SER A 190 9.98 -20.80 9.19
C SER A 190 11.03 -21.08 10.28
N GLY A 191 11.87 -20.08 10.57
CA GLY A 191 12.84 -20.15 11.66
C GLY A 191 13.99 -21.15 11.46
N LYS A 192 14.30 -21.53 10.22
CA LYS A 192 15.30 -22.57 9.90
C LYS A 192 16.70 -22.03 9.59
N GLY A 193 16.88 -20.71 9.63
CA GLY A 193 18.15 -20.06 9.32
C GLY A 193 18.53 -20.15 7.85
N ILE A 194 17.55 -20.28 6.96
CA ILE A 194 17.75 -20.39 5.51
C ILE A 194 18.12 -19.02 4.93
N ASP A 195 19.11 -18.96 4.05
CA ASP A 195 19.47 -17.78 3.27
C ASP A 195 19.37 -18.03 1.76
N ASP A 196 19.69 -19.24 1.31
CA ASP A 196 19.56 -19.71 -0.07
C ASP A 196 18.34 -20.61 -0.26
N ILE A 197 17.39 -20.16 -1.08
CA ILE A 197 16.19 -20.90 -1.46
C ILE A 197 16.21 -21.38 -2.92
N SER A 198 17.35 -21.31 -3.62
CA SER A 198 17.48 -21.66 -5.04
C SER A 198 16.91 -23.02 -5.40
N VAL A 199 17.04 -24.00 -4.49
CA VAL A 199 16.52 -25.36 -4.67
C VAL A 199 14.99 -25.42 -4.79
N LEU A 200 14.27 -24.41 -4.29
CA LEU A 200 12.81 -24.34 -4.36
C LEU A 200 12.29 -24.12 -5.79
N SER A 201 13.12 -23.72 -6.75
CA SER A 201 12.71 -23.61 -8.17
C SER A 201 12.25 -24.94 -8.78
N GLN A 202 12.64 -26.06 -8.16
CA GLN A 202 12.20 -27.40 -8.54
C GLN A 202 10.80 -27.75 -8.01
N CYS A 203 10.23 -26.93 -7.11
CA CYS A 203 8.99 -27.21 -6.41
C CYS A 203 7.77 -26.54 -7.07
N THR A 204 7.58 -26.77 -8.37
CA THR A 204 6.59 -26.06 -9.21
C THR A 204 5.12 -26.29 -8.82
N ALA A 205 4.86 -27.31 -8.00
CA ALA A 205 3.54 -27.61 -7.42
C ALA A 205 3.19 -26.74 -6.18
N LEU A 206 4.13 -25.95 -5.66
CA LEU A 206 3.92 -25.14 -4.45
C LEU A 206 2.79 -24.12 -4.63
N THR A 207 1.84 -24.17 -3.70
CA THR A 207 0.75 -23.20 -3.55
C THR A 207 0.93 -22.35 -2.28
N THR A 208 1.54 -22.92 -1.23
CA THR A 208 1.74 -22.25 0.06
C THR A 208 3.19 -22.38 0.52
N LEU A 209 3.84 -21.25 0.79
CA LEU A 209 5.23 -21.21 1.25
C LEU A 209 5.42 -20.26 2.44
N ASN A 210 5.87 -20.79 3.57
CA ASN A 210 6.24 -20.02 4.75
C ASN A 210 7.77 -20.01 4.96
N LEU A 211 8.39 -18.87 4.73
CA LEU A 211 9.82 -18.58 4.92
C LEU A 211 10.08 -17.60 6.07
N LYS A 212 9.11 -17.36 6.95
CA LYS A 212 9.23 -16.41 8.07
C LYS A 212 10.47 -16.65 8.93
N ASN A 213 11.06 -15.58 9.48
CA ASN A 213 12.17 -15.64 10.45
C ASN A 213 13.39 -16.40 9.90
N ASN A 214 13.82 -16.08 8.69
CA ASN A 214 15.01 -16.65 8.07
C ASN A 214 16.01 -15.52 7.72
N SER A 215 16.94 -15.79 6.82
CA SER A 215 17.94 -14.83 6.32
C SER A 215 17.86 -14.67 4.79
N VAL A 216 16.73 -15.01 4.18
CA VAL A 216 16.51 -14.95 2.72
C VAL A 216 16.60 -13.51 2.24
N SER A 217 17.35 -13.29 1.16
CA SER A 217 17.43 -11.98 0.48
C SER A 217 17.09 -12.04 -1.01
N ASP A 218 17.27 -13.21 -1.63
CA ASP A 218 17.02 -13.44 -3.05
C ASP A 218 15.77 -14.31 -3.23
N LEU A 219 14.81 -13.81 -3.99
CA LEU A 219 13.54 -14.48 -4.28
C LEU A 219 13.50 -15.07 -5.70
N THR A 220 14.61 -15.08 -6.44
CA THR A 220 14.65 -15.54 -7.84
C THR A 220 14.14 -16.97 -8.02
N ALA A 221 14.33 -17.83 -7.02
CA ALA A 221 13.80 -19.20 -7.03
C ALA A 221 12.27 -19.29 -7.16
N LEU A 222 11.55 -18.20 -6.86
CA LEU A 222 10.09 -18.15 -6.86
C LEU A 222 9.49 -17.74 -8.22
N VAL A 223 10.32 -17.27 -9.18
CA VAL A 223 9.83 -16.78 -10.49
C VAL A 223 9.02 -17.87 -11.23
N ASP A 224 9.48 -19.12 -11.14
CA ASP A 224 8.91 -20.26 -11.86
C ASP A 224 7.95 -21.09 -11.00
N LEU A 225 7.32 -20.48 -9.98
CA LEU A 225 6.34 -21.13 -9.11
C LEU A 225 4.91 -20.61 -9.39
N PRO A 226 4.33 -20.90 -10.57
CA PRO A 226 3.12 -20.24 -11.07
C PRO A 226 1.87 -20.51 -10.24
N ASN A 227 1.89 -21.55 -9.39
CA ASN A 227 0.75 -21.97 -8.58
C ASN A 227 0.72 -21.33 -7.19
N LEU A 228 1.70 -20.49 -6.84
CA LEU A 228 1.82 -19.91 -5.51
C LEU A 228 0.69 -18.91 -5.23
N THR A 229 -0.12 -19.19 -4.21
CA THR A 229 -1.25 -18.34 -3.77
C THR A 229 -1.02 -17.73 -2.39
N TRP A 230 -0.15 -18.33 -1.57
CA TRP A 230 0.15 -17.86 -0.22
C TRP A 230 1.66 -17.84 0.03
N LEU A 231 2.19 -16.66 0.39
CA LEU A 231 3.61 -16.47 0.67
C LEU A 231 3.82 -15.65 1.95
N CYS A 232 4.59 -16.19 2.89
CA CYS A 232 5.08 -15.43 4.05
C CYS A 232 6.61 -15.39 4.05
N ILE A 233 7.17 -14.19 3.92
CA ILE A 233 8.60 -13.87 3.99
C ILE A 233 8.90 -12.91 5.15
N TRP A 234 8.01 -12.82 6.15
CA TRP A 234 8.19 -11.93 7.32
C TRP A 234 9.55 -12.14 8.00
N ASN A 235 10.24 -11.04 8.32
CA ASN A 235 11.49 -11.01 9.09
C ASN A 235 12.61 -11.79 8.38
N ASN A 236 12.97 -11.29 7.21
CA ASN A 236 14.06 -11.76 6.36
C ASN A 236 14.96 -10.56 5.98
N LYS A 237 15.74 -10.69 4.90
CA LYS A 237 16.64 -9.65 4.38
C LYS A 237 16.25 -9.20 2.97
N VAL A 238 14.99 -9.39 2.59
CA VAL A 238 14.50 -9.07 1.24
C VAL A 238 14.49 -7.56 1.02
N THR A 239 14.98 -7.14 -0.15
CA THR A 239 14.95 -5.74 -0.61
C THR A 239 14.23 -5.57 -1.94
N ASP A 240 14.15 -6.63 -2.73
CA ASP A 240 13.59 -6.64 -4.08
C ASP A 240 12.47 -7.68 -4.19
N LEU A 241 11.31 -7.23 -4.68
CA LEU A 241 10.13 -8.05 -4.93
C LEU A 241 9.94 -8.34 -6.43
N SER A 242 10.83 -7.88 -7.31
CA SER A 242 10.74 -8.12 -8.75
C SER A 242 10.54 -9.59 -9.14
N PRO A 243 11.12 -10.59 -8.44
CA PRO A 243 10.86 -11.99 -8.74
C PRO A 243 9.39 -12.43 -8.57
N LEU A 244 8.58 -11.68 -7.82
CA LEU A 244 7.17 -12.02 -7.58
C LEU A 244 6.23 -11.50 -8.67
N MET A 245 6.71 -10.65 -9.60
CA MET A 245 5.85 -9.94 -10.57
C MET A 245 5.00 -10.87 -11.45
N GLY A 246 5.48 -12.09 -11.71
CA GLY A 246 4.75 -13.10 -12.51
C GLY A 246 3.72 -13.92 -11.72
N LEU A 247 3.69 -13.82 -10.38
CA LEU A 247 2.84 -14.64 -9.50
C LEU A 247 1.42 -14.06 -9.39
N THR A 248 0.77 -13.81 -10.52
CA THR A 248 -0.51 -13.07 -10.61
C THR A 248 -1.67 -13.75 -9.86
N GLY A 249 -1.54 -15.03 -9.53
CA GLY A 249 -2.49 -15.78 -8.68
C GLY A 249 -2.30 -15.60 -7.16
N LEU A 250 -1.31 -14.82 -6.70
CA LEU A 250 -1.01 -14.63 -5.29
C LEU A 250 -2.15 -13.91 -4.56
N GLN A 251 -2.66 -14.52 -3.49
CA GLN A 251 -3.80 -14.02 -2.70
C GLN A 251 -3.38 -13.47 -1.34
N TYR A 252 -2.29 -14.00 -0.78
CA TYR A 252 -1.73 -13.59 0.51
C TYR A 252 -0.22 -13.35 0.38
N LEU A 253 0.22 -12.18 0.82
CA LEU A 253 1.64 -11.85 0.97
C LEU A 253 1.91 -11.19 2.31
N ASP A 254 2.70 -11.85 3.15
CA ASP A 254 3.29 -11.24 4.34
C ASP A 254 4.79 -11.00 4.10
N ALA A 255 5.15 -9.73 3.92
CA ALA A 255 6.51 -9.26 3.71
C ALA A 255 6.98 -8.29 4.80
N ASP A 256 6.37 -8.38 5.99
CA ASP A 256 6.75 -7.59 7.16
C ASP A 256 8.25 -7.70 7.49
N GLY A 257 8.79 -6.70 8.19
CA GLY A 257 10.12 -6.77 8.82
C GLY A 257 11.28 -7.06 7.85
N ASN A 258 11.19 -6.56 6.62
CA ASN A 258 12.23 -6.67 5.60
C ASN A 258 12.90 -5.30 5.37
N LYS A 259 13.57 -5.12 4.23
CA LYS A 259 14.23 -3.85 3.84
C LYS A 259 13.73 -3.38 2.47
N ILE A 260 12.46 -3.62 2.18
CA ILE A 260 11.86 -3.30 0.89
C ILE A 260 11.65 -1.79 0.80
N THR A 261 12.11 -1.19 -0.31
CA THR A 261 11.93 0.25 -0.59
C THR A 261 11.02 0.53 -1.78
N LYS A 262 10.75 -0.50 -2.60
CA LYS A 262 10.00 -0.37 -3.84
C LYS A 262 9.08 -1.58 -4.00
N ILE A 263 7.83 -1.30 -4.36
CA ILE A 263 6.77 -2.29 -4.47
C ILE A 263 6.11 -2.29 -5.86
N ALA A 264 6.80 -1.79 -6.89
CA ALA A 264 6.29 -1.77 -8.26
C ALA A 264 5.96 -3.18 -8.80
N ALA A 265 6.63 -4.21 -8.29
CA ALA A 265 6.35 -5.61 -8.65
C ALA A 265 4.96 -6.08 -8.20
N LEU A 266 4.32 -5.39 -7.25
CA LEU A 266 3.00 -5.78 -6.74
C LEU A 266 1.86 -5.33 -7.66
N THR A 267 2.10 -4.46 -8.64
CA THR A 267 1.02 -3.84 -9.45
C THR A 267 0.15 -4.86 -10.19
N GLU A 268 0.72 -5.97 -10.65
CA GLU A 268 0.00 -7.02 -11.40
C GLU A 268 -0.55 -8.14 -10.49
N LEU A 269 -0.32 -8.08 -9.17
CA LEU A 269 -0.78 -9.10 -8.21
C LEU A 269 -2.24 -8.84 -7.80
N THR A 270 -3.12 -8.70 -8.79
CA THR A 270 -4.50 -8.23 -8.61
C THR A 270 -5.40 -9.17 -7.82
N GLU A 271 -4.96 -10.41 -7.59
CA GLU A 271 -5.65 -11.40 -6.76
C GLU A 271 -5.38 -11.25 -5.26
N LEU A 272 -4.47 -10.35 -4.85
CA LEU A 272 -4.16 -10.11 -3.45
C LEU A 272 -5.39 -9.65 -2.66
N THR A 273 -5.67 -10.37 -1.57
CA THR A 273 -6.70 -10.06 -0.58
C THR A 273 -6.10 -9.61 0.75
N GLU A 274 -4.91 -10.10 1.08
CA GLU A 274 -4.16 -9.69 2.28
C GLU A 274 -2.71 -9.36 1.93
N LEU A 275 -2.26 -8.18 2.35
CA LEU A 275 -0.89 -7.70 2.14
C LEU A 275 -0.34 -7.05 3.39
N TYR A 276 0.78 -7.57 3.90
CA TYR A 276 1.47 -7.02 5.05
C TYR A 276 2.88 -6.57 4.65
N LEU A 277 3.18 -5.29 4.87
CA LEU A 277 4.44 -4.63 4.51
C LEU A 277 5.03 -3.85 5.69
N ASN A 278 4.57 -4.12 6.92
CA ASN A 278 4.96 -3.42 8.12
C ASN A 278 6.49 -3.42 8.32
N GLY A 279 7.06 -2.29 8.74
CA GLY A 279 8.50 -2.18 9.01
C GLY A 279 9.40 -2.14 7.77
N ASN A 280 8.85 -1.82 6.59
CA ASN A 280 9.61 -1.61 5.35
C ASN A 280 9.63 -0.12 4.94
N PRO A 281 10.78 0.49 4.62
CA PRO A 281 10.87 1.92 4.28
C PRO A 281 10.38 2.25 2.86
N LEU A 282 9.07 2.27 2.64
CA LEU A 282 8.44 2.36 1.32
C LEU A 282 8.33 3.78 0.76
N LYS A 283 7.89 4.77 1.56
CA LYS A 283 7.62 6.18 1.18
C LYS A 283 6.70 6.43 -0.05
N ASN A 284 6.28 5.40 -0.78
CA ASN A 284 5.40 5.49 -1.93
C ASN A 284 4.60 4.20 -2.08
N VAL A 285 3.29 4.32 -1.91
CA VAL A 285 2.34 3.20 -2.01
C VAL A 285 1.45 3.27 -3.25
N SER A 286 1.73 4.15 -4.21
CA SER A 286 0.96 4.25 -5.46
C SER A 286 0.87 2.95 -6.28
N PRO A 287 1.87 2.04 -6.27
CA PRO A 287 1.73 0.75 -6.95
C PRO A 287 0.59 -0.14 -6.44
N LEU A 288 0.05 0.14 -5.25
CA LEU A 288 -1.07 -0.61 -4.67
C LEU A 288 -2.43 -0.22 -5.28
N LEU A 289 -2.52 0.89 -6.02
CA LEU A 289 -3.79 1.47 -6.48
C LEU A 289 -4.69 0.49 -7.27
N GLY A 290 -4.07 -0.47 -7.97
CA GLY A 290 -4.76 -1.47 -8.78
C GLY A 290 -5.26 -2.71 -8.03
N LEU A 291 -4.93 -2.85 -6.74
CA LEU A 291 -5.24 -4.05 -5.94
C LEU A 291 -6.68 -4.01 -5.38
N ALA A 292 -7.66 -4.03 -6.29
CA ALA A 292 -9.07 -3.83 -5.96
C ALA A 292 -9.69 -4.91 -5.06
N LYS A 293 -9.06 -6.10 -4.95
CA LYS A 293 -9.50 -7.21 -4.10
C LYS A 293 -8.95 -7.13 -2.67
N LEU A 294 -8.10 -6.16 -2.37
CA LEU A 294 -7.43 -6.07 -1.08
C LEU A 294 -8.42 -5.76 0.05
N GLU A 295 -8.49 -6.64 1.04
CA GLU A 295 -9.34 -6.50 2.22
C GLU A 295 -8.55 -6.11 3.47
N LYS A 296 -7.30 -6.57 3.59
CA LYS A 296 -6.41 -6.26 4.72
C LYS A 296 -5.06 -5.74 4.25
N LEU A 297 -4.65 -4.61 4.83
CA LEU A 297 -3.39 -3.96 4.48
C LEU A 297 -2.62 -3.50 5.74
N GLY A 298 -1.42 -4.05 5.91
CA GLY A 298 -0.46 -3.63 6.93
C GLY A 298 0.62 -2.69 6.37
N LEU A 299 0.64 -1.44 6.83
CA LEU A 299 1.61 -0.41 6.47
C LEU A 299 2.21 0.29 7.70
N LYS A 300 2.24 -0.40 8.84
CA LYS A 300 2.84 0.10 10.07
C LYS A 300 4.32 0.40 9.87
N ASN A 301 4.79 1.57 10.31
CA ASN A 301 6.20 1.97 10.25
C ASN A 301 6.80 1.79 8.85
N THR A 302 6.12 2.32 7.83
CA THR A 302 6.57 2.26 6.43
C THR A 302 7.08 3.59 5.88
N GLY A 303 7.01 4.64 6.69
CA GLY A 303 7.42 6.00 6.34
C GLY A 303 6.42 6.69 5.44
N LEU A 304 5.11 6.42 5.63
CA LEU A 304 4.04 7.11 4.90
C LEU A 304 3.95 8.59 5.30
N ASP A 305 3.62 9.43 4.33
CA ASP A 305 3.21 10.82 4.54
C ASP A 305 1.75 11.07 4.11
N ASP A 306 1.26 12.31 4.33
CA ASP A 306 -0.11 12.71 3.97
C ASP A 306 -0.45 12.43 2.48
N GLY A 307 0.53 12.49 1.58
CA GLY A 307 0.35 12.29 0.15
C GLY A 307 0.05 10.84 -0.22
N ASP A 308 0.69 9.90 0.46
CA ASP A 308 0.50 8.45 0.27
C ASP A 308 -0.94 8.00 0.53
N LEU A 309 -1.64 8.65 1.46
CA LEU A 309 -3.01 8.30 1.83
C LEU A 309 -4.00 8.49 0.67
N THR A 310 -3.66 9.29 -0.34
CA THR A 310 -4.49 9.47 -1.54
C THR A 310 -4.62 8.17 -2.33
N ALA A 311 -3.54 7.40 -2.46
CA ALA A 311 -3.57 6.10 -3.13
C ALA A 311 -4.38 5.08 -2.33
N LEU A 312 -4.22 5.09 -1.00
CA LEU A 312 -4.96 4.20 -0.11
C LEU A 312 -6.46 4.47 -0.11
N ALA A 313 -6.88 5.73 -0.27
CA ALA A 313 -8.29 6.12 -0.35
C ALA A 313 -9.03 5.51 -1.55
N ALA A 314 -8.32 5.06 -2.59
CA ALA A 314 -8.94 4.38 -3.73
C ALA A 314 -9.24 2.90 -3.48
N LEU A 315 -8.64 2.30 -2.43
CA LEU A 315 -8.80 0.89 -2.06
C LEU A 315 -10.10 0.68 -1.26
N THR A 316 -11.23 0.96 -1.91
CA THR A 316 -12.57 0.96 -1.28
C THR A 316 -13.03 -0.41 -0.77
N GLY A 317 -12.35 -1.50 -1.17
CA GLY A 317 -12.58 -2.86 -0.67
C GLY A 317 -11.97 -3.14 0.71
N LEU A 318 -11.10 -2.25 1.23
CA LEU A 318 -10.41 -2.46 2.50
C LEU A 318 -11.39 -2.55 3.68
N ARG A 319 -11.16 -3.56 4.51
CA ARG A 319 -11.83 -3.78 5.80
C ARG A 319 -10.93 -3.47 6.98
N GLU A 320 -9.63 -3.70 6.84
CA GLU A 320 -8.63 -3.44 7.87
C GLU A 320 -7.41 -2.76 7.26
N LEU A 321 -7.01 -1.63 7.85
CA LEU A 321 -5.83 -0.88 7.45
C LEU A 321 -5.04 -0.48 8.69
N SER A 322 -3.78 -0.92 8.80
CA SER A 322 -2.87 -0.43 9.84
C SER A 322 -1.85 0.53 9.22
N ILE A 323 -1.85 1.77 9.70
CA ILE A 323 -0.91 2.84 9.35
C ILE A 323 -0.19 3.37 10.59
N ASP A 324 -0.14 2.57 11.64
CA ASP A 324 0.55 2.88 12.89
C ASP A 324 2.02 3.24 12.66
N ASP A 325 2.58 4.05 13.55
CA ASP A 325 4.00 4.42 13.58
C ASP A 325 4.53 5.08 12.29
N ASN A 326 3.66 5.76 11.53
CA ASN A 326 4.04 6.65 10.44
C ASN A 326 4.00 8.12 10.92
N GLY A 327 5.14 8.61 11.40
CA GLY A 327 5.24 9.90 12.12
C GLY A 327 4.98 11.17 11.30
N ASP A 328 4.99 11.06 9.96
CA ASP A 328 4.74 12.18 9.05
C ASP A 328 3.25 12.33 8.68
N LEU A 329 2.39 11.42 9.16
CA LEU A 329 0.95 11.50 8.97
C LEU A 329 0.32 12.54 9.90
N THR A 330 -0.49 13.41 9.33
CA THR A 330 -1.33 14.33 10.09
C THR A 330 -2.72 13.78 10.31
N GLY A 331 -3.32 14.20 11.41
CA GLY A 331 -4.67 13.75 11.73
C GLY A 331 -5.72 14.20 10.72
N ASP A 332 -5.55 15.36 10.09
CA ASP A 332 -6.48 15.84 9.06
C ASP A 332 -6.45 14.94 7.80
N ALA A 333 -5.28 14.37 7.46
CA ALA A 333 -5.17 13.45 6.32
C ALA A 333 -5.77 12.09 6.66
N VAL A 334 -5.55 11.58 7.88
CA VAL A 334 -6.14 10.32 8.35
C VAL A 334 -7.66 10.44 8.48
N ASP A 335 -8.20 11.57 8.94
CA ASP A 335 -9.65 11.78 9.00
C ASP A 335 -10.27 11.77 7.60
N LYS A 336 -9.61 12.38 6.60
CA LYS A 336 -10.04 12.29 5.19
C LYS A 336 -9.99 10.86 4.65
N LEU A 337 -8.96 10.09 5.01
CA LEU A 337 -8.85 8.69 4.62
C LEU A 337 -10.00 7.86 5.22
N LYS A 338 -10.31 8.05 6.51
CA LYS A 338 -11.45 7.38 7.17
C LYS A 338 -12.79 7.73 6.53
N LEU A 339 -12.97 8.98 6.12
CA LEU A 339 -14.16 9.41 5.37
C LEU A 339 -14.24 8.75 3.98
N ALA A 340 -13.11 8.55 3.32
CA ALA A 340 -13.05 7.85 2.03
C ALA A 340 -13.25 6.33 2.15
N LEU A 341 -12.90 5.75 3.31
CA LEU A 341 -13.01 4.31 3.61
C LEU A 341 -13.96 4.04 4.78
N PRO A 342 -15.26 4.34 4.69
CA PRO A 342 -16.19 4.27 5.81
C PRO A 342 -16.44 2.85 6.35
N GLY A 343 -16.15 1.82 5.56
CA GLY A 343 -16.24 0.40 5.94
C GLY A 343 -14.92 -0.20 6.47
N CYS A 344 -13.85 0.60 6.52
CA CYS A 344 -12.52 0.15 6.91
C CYS A 344 -12.21 0.55 8.36
N SER A 345 -11.74 -0.42 9.14
CA SER A 345 -11.12 -0.15 10.43
C SER A 345 -9.68 0.32 10.22
N VAL A 346 -9.45 1.63 10.38
CA VAL A 346 -8.12 2.25 10.25
C VAL A 346 -7.45 2.40 11.61
N SER A 347 -6.42 1.59 11.86
CA SER A 347 -5.53 1.68 13.03
C SER A 347 -4.39 2.66 12.75
N HIS A 348 -4.10 3.54 13.71
CA HIS A 348 -3.05 4.55 13.61
C HIS A 348 -2.51 4.93 15.00
N SER A 349 -1.26 5.41 15.04
CA SER A 349 -0.67 5.99 16.26
C SER A 349 -1.29 7.36 16.57
N GLU A 350 -0.93 7.94 17.72
CA GLU A 350 -1.45 9.25 18.13
C GLU A 350 -1.21 10.33 17.06
N LEU A 351 -2.29 10.95 16.60
CA LEU A 351 -2.25 11.89 15.47
C LEU A 351 -1.94 13.31 15.92
N VAL A 352 -1.06 13.94 15.16
CA VAL A 352 -0.76 15.37 15.28
C VAL A 352 -1.63 16.14 14.29
N TYR A 353 -2.41 17.09 14.81
CA TYR A 353 -3.28 17.95 14.02
C TYR A 353 -2.67 19.33 13.86
N ARG A 354 -2.86 19.95 12.68
CA ARG A 354 -2.47 21.33 12.44
C ARG A 354 -3.61 22.25 12.90
N ILE A 355 -3.29 23.18 13.79
CA ILE A 355 -4.24 24.14 14.36
C ILE A 355 -3.87 25.53 13.86
N LYS A 356 -4.83 26.20 13.21
CA LYS A 356 -4.62 27.57 12.69
C LYS A 356 -5.25 28.57 13.64
N LEU A 357 -4.46 29.54 14.09
CA LEU A 357 -4.94 30.68 14.86
C LEU A 357 -4.48 31.96 14.16
N GLY A 358 -5.42 32.60 13.46
CA GLY A 358 -5.12 33.77 12.64
C GLY A 358 -4.11 33.42 11.53
N SER A 359 -2.99 34.15 11.49
CA SER A 359 -1.88 33.86 10.57
C SER A 359 -0.86 32.83 11.08
N GLY A 360 -1.04 32.29 12.30
CA GLY A 360 -0.16 31.26 12.87
C GLY A 360 -0.66 29.84 12.64
N GLU A 361 0.26 28.87 12.63
CA GLU A 361 -0.02 27.44 12.52
C GLU A 361 0.79 26.69 13.58
N TYR A 362 0.10 25.80 14.30
CA TYR A 362 0.58 25.11 15.50
C TYR A 362 0.24 23.62 15.43
N LYS A 363 0.87 22.82 16.28
CA LYS A 363 0.59 21.38 16.40
C LYS A 363 -0.29 21.13 17.61
N SER A 364 -1.26 20.21 17.51
CA SER A 364 -2.11 19.81 18.65
C SER A 364 -1.36 19.29 19.87
N THR A 365 -0.09 18.92 19.71
CA THR A 365 0.80 18.45 20.76
C THR A 365 1.60 19.57 21.43
N ASP A 366 1.54 20.81 20.93
CA ASP A 366 2.25 21.95 21.51
C ASP A 366 1.74 22.23 22.93
N ALA A 367 2.69 22.37 23.87
CA ALA A 367 2.38 22.72 25.25
C ALA A 367 2.29 24.23 25.47
N THR A 368 2.95 25.02 24.61
CA THR A 368 2.97 26.48 24.64
C THR A 368 2.70 27.00 23.24
N VAL A 369 1.69 27.86 23.12
CA VAL A 369 1.28 28.49 21.87
C VAL A 369 1.29 29.99 22.05
N ASP A 370 2.15 30.67 21.30
CA ASP A 370 2.12 32.13 21.17
C ASP A 370 1.56 32.55 19.82
N ALA A 371 0.28 32.93 19.85
CA ALA A 371 -0.47 33.48 18.74
C ALA A 371 -0.76 34.98 18.92
N SER A 372 0.08 35.69 19.68
CA SER A 372 -0.05 37.13 19.89
C SER A 372 0.15 37.92 18.58
N GLY A 373 -0.70 38.91 18.34
CA GLY A 373 -0.60 39.78 17.15
C GLY A 373 -0.91 39.09 15.81
N LYS A 374 -1.42 37.85 15.82
CA LYS A 374 -1.69 37.07 14.61
C LYS A 374 -3.05 37.34 13.97
N SER A 375 -3.74 38.40 14.40
CA SER A 375 -5.10 38.74 13.96
C SER A 375 -6.12 37.63 14.20
N VAL A 376 -5.94 36.87 15.29
CA VAL A 376 -6.85 35.81 15.72
C VAL A 376 -8.20 36.43 16.08
N LYS A 377 -9.29 35.78 15.65
CA LYS A 377 -10.67 36.18 15.98
C LYS A 377 -11.44 34.99 16.53
N ASP A 378 -11.30 33.85 15.86
CA ASP A 378 -11.88 32.57 16.23
C ASP A 378 -10.80 31.69 16.86
N ILE A 379 -11.12 31.09 18.00
CA ILE A 379 -10.25 30.16 18.72
C ILE A 379 -10.90 28.79 18.90
N THR A 380 -11.95 28.45 18.14
CA THR A 380 -12.67 27.17 18.29
C THR A 380 -11.74 25.95 18.23
N ASP A 381 -10.74 25.99 17.36
CA ASP A 381 -9.78 24.89 17.17
C ASP A 381 -8.79 24.73 18.33
N VAL A 382 -8.74 25.63 19.31
CA VAL A 382 -7.91 25.43 20.52
C VAL A 382 -8.33 24.19 21.31
N THR A 383 -9.58 23.75 21.13
CA THR A 383 -10.10 22.51 21.72
C THR A 383 -9.39 21.24 21.22
N ARG A 384 -8.66 21.32 20.10
CA ARG A 384 -7.89 20.20 19.54
C ARG A 384 -6.51 20.03 20.19
N PHE A 385 -6.03 21.01 20.95
CA PHE A 385 -4.78 20.84 21.69
C PHE A 385 -4.96 19.83 22.83
N ARG A 386 -3.96 18.97 23.04
CA ARG A 386 -4.01 17.91 24.05
C ARG A 386 -3.13 18.18 25.26
N ASN A 387 -2.06 18.95 25.07
CA ASN A 387 -1.02 19.19 26.07
C ASN A 387 -0.87 20.67 26.43
N LEU A 388 -1.80 21.53 26.00
CA LEU A 388 -1.66 22.98 26.13
C LEU A 388 -1.70 23.42 27.59
N THR A 389 -0.64 24.11 28.01
CA THR A 389 -0.47 24.67 29.37
C THR A 389 -0.30 26.19 29.34
N ALA A 390 0.21 26.74 28.24
CA ALA A 390 0.38 28.17 28.05
C ALA A 390 -0.18 28.63 26.70
N LEU A 391 -1.08 29.60 26.73
CA LEU A 391 -1.73 30.17 25.55
C LEU A 391 -1.65 31.69 25.57
N LEU A 392 -0.82 32.25 24.68
CA LEU A 392 -0.61 33.68 24.54
C LEU A 392 -1.36 34.17 23.29
N LEU A 393 -2.32 35.05 23.50
CA LEU A 393 -3.27 35.55 22.51
C LEU A 393 -3.36 37.08 22.54
N ASN A 394 -2.31 37.75 23.02
CA ASN A 394 -2.29 39.20 23.15
C ASN A 394 -2.46 39.92 21.81
N ASN A 395 -3.04 41.12 21.83
CA ASN A 395 -3.18 42.02 20.68
C ASN A 395 -3.84 41.35 19.47
N ASN A 396 -5.00 40.74 19.69
CA ASN A 396 -5.81 40.08 18.68
C ASN A 396 -7.21 40.71 18.59
N LYS A 397 -8.16 40.01 17.96
CA LYS A 397 -9.55 40.46 17.76
C LYS A 397 -10.55 39.50 18.40
N ILE A 398 -10.14 38.85 19.49
CA ILE A 398 -10.94 37.83 20.19
C ILE A 398 -11.94 38.53 21.10
N SER A 399 -13.19 38.08 21.08
CA SER A 399 -14.23 38.50 22.02
C SER A 399 -14.93 37.34 22.69
N ASP A 400 -15.00 36.19 22.01
CA ASP A 400 -15.57 34.95 22.51
C ASP A 400 -14.44 34.01 22.94
N ILE A 401 -14.42 33.66 24.22
CA ILE A 401 -13.49 32.71 24.81
C ILE A 401 -14.17 31.43 25.32
N SER A 402 -15.40 31.17 24.88
CA SER A 402 -16.13 29.94 25.22
C SER A 402 -15.38 28.65 24.88
N PRO A 403 -14.55 28.55 23.81
CA PRO A 403 -13.76 27.35 23.54
C PRO A 403 -12.75 27.00 24.64
N LEU A 404 -12.37 27.95 25.49
CA LEU A 404 -11.44 27.68 26.61
C LEU A 404 -12.08 26.79 27.69
N TYR A 405 -13.41 26.63 27.73
CA TYR A 405 -14.09 25.86 28.78
C TYR A 405 -13.54 24.44 28.96
N THR A 406 -13.04 23.81 27.89
CA THR A 406 -12.49 22.45 27.91
C THR A 406 -11.01 22.39 28.29
N LEU A 407 -10.30 23.53 28.31
CA LEU A 407 -8.85 23.61 28.52
C LEU A 407 -8.47 23.81 30.00
N SER A 408 -9.03 22.98 30.88
CA SER A 408 -8.79 23.01 32.33
C SER A 408 -7.33 22.80 32.77
N GLY A 409 -6.45 22.42 31.84
CA GLY A 409 -5.02 22.25 32.04
C GLY A 409 -4.18 23.54 31.98
N LEU A 410 -4.75 24.67 31.55
CA LEU A 410 -4.00 25.91 31.38
C LEU A 410 -3.43 26.45 32.70
N GLU A 411 -2.16 26.82 32.67
CA GLU A 411 -1.41 27.49 33.75
C GLU A 411 -1.12 28.96 33.41
N VAL A 412 -0.96 29.28 32.13
CA VAL A 412 -0.70 30.64 31.63
C VAL A 412 -1.69 30.97 30.54
N LEU A 413 -2.40 32.09 30.70
CA LEU A 413 -3.30 32.62 29.69
C LEU A 413 -3.10 34.13 29.55
N GLU A 414 -2.73 34.56 28.34
CA GLU A 414 -2.57 35.98 28.05
C GLU A 414 -3.53 36.40 26.95
N LEU A 415 -4.41 37.34 27.26
CA LEU A 415 -5.49 37.84 26.39
C LEU A 415 -5.50 39.37 26.34
N SER A 416 -4.38 40.01 26.66
CA SER A 416 -4.21 41.46 26.67
C SER A 416 -4.57 42.09 25.33
N GLY A 417 -5.24 43.23 25.32
CA GLY A 417 -5.51 43.97 24.08
C GLY A 417 -6.44 43.23 23.11
N ASN A 418 -7.52 42.65 23.64
CA ASN A 418 -8.59 42.00 22.88
C ASN A 418 -9.94 42.72 23.11
N GLY A 419 -11.04 42.08 22.72
CA GLY A 419 -12.40 42.57 22.93
C GLY A 419 -13.20 41.71 23.90
N VAL A 420 -12.55 41.01 24.84
CA VAL A 420 -13.20 40.08 25.78
C VAL A 420 -14.01 40.86 26.81
N SER A 421 -15.25 40.45 27.05
CA SER A 421 -16.10 41.02 28.10
C SER A 421 -16.63 39.97 29.08
N ASP A 422 -16.90 38.76 28.58
CA ASP A 422 -17.36 37.62 29.36
C ASP A 422 -16.18 36.68 29.63
N ILE A 423 -15.82 36.55 30.91
CA ILE A 423 -14.80 35.60 31.38
C ILE A 423 -15.38 34.40 32.15
N GLY A 424 -16.70 34.18 32.07
CA GLY A 424 -17.38 32.99 32.57
C GLY A 424 -16.71 31.66 32.20
N PRO A 425 -16.18 31.48 30.98
CA PRO A 425 -15.45 30.27 30.60
C PRO A 425 -14.22 29.97 31.47
N LEU A 426 -13.67 30.94 32.20
CA LEU A 426 -12.52 30.75 33.07
C LEU A 426 -12.85 30.06 34.41
N LYS A 427 -14.13 29.89 34.76
CA LYS A 427 -14.56 29.37 36.07
C LYS A 427 -13.99 28.00 36.47
N ASN A 428 -13.57 27.16 35.53
CA ASN A 428 -13.00 25.84 35.85
C ASN A 428 -11.46 25.79 35.77
N HIS A 429 -10.80 26.92 35.51
CA HIS A 429 -9.36 26.99 35.27
C HIS A 429 -8.56 27.11 36.58
N THR A 430 -8.75 26.12 37.46
CA THR A 430 -8.17 26.08 38.82
C THR A 430 -6.64 25.99 38.85
N LYS A 431 -6.00 25.71 37.71
CA LYS A 431 -4.54 25.62 37.55
C LYS A 431 -3.88 26.91 37.06
N LEU A 432 -4.66 27.95 36.70
CA LEU A 432 -4.09 29.21 36.21
C LEU A 432 -3.22 29.86 37.29
N ARG A 433 -2.01 30.21 36.89
CA ARG A 433 -0.99 30.89 37.71
C ARG A 433 -0.73 32.30 37.22
N VAL A 434 -0.76 32.50 35.90
CA VAL A 434 -0.56 33.79 35.23
C VAL A 434 -1.76 34.05 34.33
N LEU A 435 -2.41 35.20 34.55
CA LEU A 435 -3.55 35.63 33.75
C LEU A 435 -3.42 37.11 33.39
N ASP A 436 -3.20 37.39 32.10
CA ASP A 436 -3.23 38.75 31.57
C ASP A 436 -4.54 38.99 30.81
N LEU A 437 -5.35 39.90 31.33
CA LEU A 437 -6.63 40.33 30.76
C LEU A 437 -6.67 41.85 30.54
N MET A 438 -5.51 42.52 30.49
CA MET A 438 -5.45 43.96 30.34
C MET A 438 -6.09 44.43 29.03
N LYS A 439 -6.55 45.68 29.00
CA LYS A 439 -7.07 46.34 27.78
C LYS A 439 -8.17 45.51 27.09
N ASN A 440 -9.15 45.08 27.87
CA ASN A 440 -10.35 44.37 27.40
C ASN A 440 -11.61 45.18 27.78
N LYS A 441 -12.77 44.53 27.82
CA LYS A 441 -14.08 45.13 28.17
C LYS A 441 -14.73 44.40 29.35
N ILE A 442 -13.91 43.92 30.28
CA ILE A 442 -14.35 43.08 31.39
C ILE A 442 -14.98 43.96 32.46
N LYS A 443 -16.12 43.50 32.96
CA LYS A 443 -16.86 44.13 34.05
C LYS A 443 -17.08 43.18 35.22
N ASP A 444 -17.37 41.92 34.92
CA ASP A 444 -17.64 40.86 35.89
C ASP A 444 -16.43 39.92 35.95
N ILE A 445 -15.84 39.80 37.15
CA ILE A 445 -14.72 38.88 37.41
C ILE A 445 -15.07 37.74 38.37
N THR A 446 -16.35 37.48 38.62
CA THR A 446 -16.82 36.41 39.53
C THR A 446 -16.26 35.04 39.15
N ALA A 447 -16.00 34.78 37.87
CA ALA A 447 -15.37 33.56 37.37
C ALA A 447 -13.96 33.32 37.95
N LEU A 448 -13.24 34.38 38.36
CA LEU A 448 -11.90 34.25 38.94
C LEU A 448 -11.90 33.72 40.38
N GLY A 449 -13.06 33.68 41.06
CA GLY A 449 -13.15 33.20 42.45
C GLY A 449 -12.75 31.73 42.63
N SER A 450 -12.71 30.93 41.56
CA SER A 450 -12.23 29.55 41.56
C SER A 450 -10.77 29.39 41.10
N CYS A 451 -10.16 30.43 40.52
CA CYS A 451 -8.78 30.44 40.04
C CYS A 451 -7.78 30.66 41.19
N THR A 452 -7.89 29.84 42.24
CA THR A 452 -7.16 30.02 43.51
C THR A 452 -5.65 29.79 43.42
N ALA A 453 -5.16 29.21 42.31
CA ALA A 453 -3.74 29.04 42.01
C ALA A 453 -3.06 30.29 41.44
N LEU A 454 -3.80 31.38 41.17
CA LEU A 454 -3.27 32.60 40.58
C LEU A 454 -2.17 33.21 41.45
N THR A 455 -1.05 33.52 40.80
CA THR A 455 0.11 34.23 41.39
C THR A 455 0.32 35.60 40.76
N GLU A 456 -0.13 35.79 39.52
CA GLU A 456 -0.02 37.01 38.74
C GLU A 456 -1.33 37.24 37.97
N LEU A 457 -1.89 38.44 38.14
CA LEU A 457 -3.16 38.82 37.52
C LEU A 457 -3.10 40.28 37.05
N HIS A 458 -3.35 40.48 35.76
CA HIS A 458 -3.37 41.81 35.15
C HIS A 458 -4.76 42.12 34.60
N LEU A 459 -5.41 43.13 35.19
CA LEU A 459 -6.76 43.58 34.85
C LEU A 459 -6.82 45.05 34.44
N SER A 460 -5.67 45.72 34.37
CA SER A 460 -5.56 47.14 34.01
C SER A 460 -6.26 47.45 32.68
N TYR A 461 -6.80 48.66 32.53
CA TYR A 461 -7.53 49.15 31.36
C TYR A 461 -8.82 48.37 31.03
N ASN A 462 -9.49 47.85 32.07
CA ASN A 462 -10.88 47.41 31.99
C ASN A 462 -11.78 48.45 32.65
N ALA A 463 -12.10 49.52 31.91
CA ALA A 463 -12.66 50.75 32.47
C ALA A 463 -14.00 50.61 33.22
N GLU A 464 -14.76 49.53 32.98
CA GLU A 464 -16.04 49.26 33.67
C GLU A 464 -15.92 48.30 34.85
N LEU A 465 -14.74 47.74 35.12
CA LEU A 465 -14.49 46.84 36.25
C LEU A 465 -14.48 47.64 37.56
N SER A 466 -15.45 47.40 38.44
CA SER A 466 -15.54 48.04 39.76
C SER A 466 -15.61 47.04 40.92
N ASP A 467 -16.31 45.92 40.74
CA ASP A 467 -16.43 44.88 41.75
C ASP A 467 -15.27 43.88 41.63
N ILE A 468 -14.39 43.89 42.63
CA ILE A 468 -13.26 42.99 42.75
C ILE A 468 -13.42 41.94 43.87
N SER A 469 -14.63 41.76 44.40
CA SER A 469 -14.91 40.85 45.54
C SER A 469 -14.41 39.42 45.32
N ALA A 470 -14.44 38.93 44.07
CA ALA A 470 -13.96 37.61 43.68
C ALA A 470 -12.47 37.38 43.98
N LEU A 471 -11.65 38.45 44.03
CA LEU A 471 -10.22 38.34 44.28
C LEU A 471 -9.89 37.88 45.71
N SER A 472 -10.82 38.01 46.66
CA SER A 472 -10.62 37.51 48.04
C SER A 472 -10.30 36.01 48.11
N ALA A 473 -10.72 35.23 47.12
CA ALA A 473 -10.39 33.81 47.00
C ALA A 473 -8.97 33.55 46.45
N CYS A 474 -8.38 34.52 45.74
CA CYS A 474 -7.09 34.39 45.05
C CYS A 474 -5.90 34.71 45.97
N THR A 475 -5.88 34.13 47.18
CA THR A 475 -4.89 34.43 48.24
C THR A 475 -3.42 34.09 47.87
N GLY A 476 -3.22 33.38 46.76
CA GLY A 476 -1.92 33.10 46.15
C GLY A 476 -1.26 34.29 45.44
N LEU A 477 -2.00 35.36 45.16
CA LEU A 477 -1.53 36.48 44.35
C LEU A 477 -0.29 37.17 44.95
N THR A 478 0.70 37.38 44.09
CA THR A 478 1.93 38.12 44.37
C THR A 478 2.03 39.40 43.55
N GLN A 479 1.39 39.44 42.38
CA GLN A 479 1.32 40.59 41.50
C GLN A 479 -0.12 40.83 41.05
N LEU A 480 -0.59 42.07 41.18
CA LEU A 480 -1.91 42.49 40.75
C LEU A 480 -1.85 43.89 40.12
N SER A 481 -2.39 44.03 38.90
CA SER A 481 -2.55 45.34 38.26
C SER A 481 -4.02 45.64 37.96
N LEU A 482 -4.47 46.82 38.40
CA LEU A 482 -5.85 47.30 38.31
C LEU A 482 -5.93 48.72 37.73
N ASP A 483 -4.86 49.21 37.09
CA ASP A 483 -4.79 50.59 36.62
C ASP A 483 -5.93 50.91 35.66
N TYR A 484 -6.46 52.13 35.73
CA TYR A 484 -7.54 52.61 34.85
C TYR A 484 -8.76 51.67 34.84
N THR A 485 -9.14 51.18 36.02
CA THR A 485 -10.42 50.49 36.29
C THR A 485 -11.35 51.43 37.08
N ALA A 486 -12.61 51.04 37.24
CA ALA A 486 -13.60 51.76 38.05
C ALA A 486 -13.64 51.28 39.51
N VAL A 487 -12.56 50.65 40.00
CA VAL A 487 -12.46 50.15 41.37
C VAL A 487 -12.37 51.30 42.36
N THR A 488 -13.21 51.22 43.40
CA THR A 488 -13.25 52.17 44.52
C THR A 488 -13.09 51.46 45.87
N ASP A 489 -13.66 50.25 46.01
CA ASP A 489 -13.61 49.42 47.20
C ASP A 489 -12.48 48.39 47.11
N LEU A 490 -11.53 48.48 48.05
CA LEU A 490 -10.37 47.60 48.14
C LEU A 490 -10.52 46.46 49.16
N THR A 491 -11.71 46.27 49.75
CA THR A 491 -11.93 45.30 50.84
C THR A 491 -11.45 43.90 50.48
N ALA A 492 -11.67 43.47 49.23
CA ALA A 492 -11.26 42.15 48.73
C ALA A 492 -9.74 41.92 48.79
N LEU A 493 -8.94 42.99 48.75
CA LEU A 493 -7.48 42.90 48.75
C LEU A 493 -6.91 42.60 50.14
N SER A 494 -7.66 42.83 51.21
CA SER A 494 -7.18 42.64 52.59
C SER A 494 -6.73 41.21 52.88
N GLU A 495 -7.27 40.20 52.18
CA GLU A 495 -6.91 38.79 52.32
C GLU A 495 -5.66 38.39 51.51
N LEU A 496 -5.17 39.24 50.61
CA LEU A 496 -4.06 38.95 49.69
C LEU A 496 -2.68 39.15 50.34
N LYS A 497 -2.42 38.43 51.44
CA LYS A 497 -1.20 38.62 52.26
C LYS A 497 0.11 38.32 51.54
N LYS A 498 0.06 37.63 50.41
CA LYS A 498 1.23 37.32 49.57
C LYS A 498 1.55 38.38 48.53
N LEU A 499 0.73 39.44 48.44
CA LEU A 499 0.90 40.48 47.44
C LEU A 499 2.21 41.25 47.67
N VAL A 500 3.00 41.35 46.61
CA VAL A 500 4.30 42.04 46.57
C VAL A 500 4.20 43.31 45.74
N THR A 501 3.51 43.24 44.60
CA THR A 501 3.32 44.35 43.68
C THR A 501 1.83 44.61 43.46
N LEU A 502 1.41 45.86 43.64
CA LEU A 502 0.04 46.32 43.38
C LEU A 502 0.06 47.61 42.57
N SER A 503 -0.74 47.66 41.51
CA SER A 503 -0.90 48.84 40.66
C SER A 503 -2.36 49.30 40.65
N LEU A 504 -2.61 50.56 41.03
CA LEU A 504 -3.92 51.20 41.19
C LEU A 504 -3.96 52.57 40.49
N ASP A 505 -3.08 52.82 39.52
CA ASP A 505 -3.01 54.12 38.85
C ASP A 505 -4.33 54.43 38.14
N GLY A 506 -4.81 55.67 38.23
CA GLY A 506 -6.05 56.09 37.58
C GLY A 506 -7.33 55.38 38.05
N CYS A 507 -7.30 54.68 39.18
CA CYS A 507 -8.51 54.21 39.87
C CYS A 507 -9.22 55.36 40.61
N ALA A 508 -10.36 55.08 41.24
CA ALA A 508 -11.10 56.04 42.07
C ALA A 508 -11.22 55.56 43.52
N VAL A 509 -10.09 55.14 44.09
CA VAL A 509 -9.99 54.63 45.46
C VAL A 509 -10.31 55.73 46.46
N THR A 510 -11.24 55.46 47.37
CA THR A 510 -11.66 56.41 48.40
C THR A 510 -11.15 56.05 49.79
N ASP A 511 -10.93 54.77 50.06
CA ASP A 511 -10.43 54.26 51.34
C ASP A 511 -9.26 53.27 51.13
N PRO A 512 -8.03 53.63 51.52
CA PRO A 512 -6.88 52.73 51.43
C PRO A 512 -6.74 51.77 52.61
N SER A 513 -7.60 51.85 53.64
CA SER A 513 -7.47 51.07 54.87
C SER A 513 -7.35 49.54 54.68
N PRO A 514 -7.99 48.90 53.67
CA PRO A 514 -7.80 47.47 53.43
C PRO A 514 -6.34 47.07 53.12
N LEU A 515 -5.54 48.00 52.60
CA LEU A 515 -4.14 47.77 52.24
C LEU A 515 -3.20 47.75 53.45
N TYR A 516 -3.58 48.35 54.58
CA TYR A 516 -2.72 48.47 55.78
C TYR A 516 -2.25 47.13 56.33
N SER A 517 -3.01 46.08 56.04
CA SER A 517 -2.75 44.72 56.50
C SER A 517 -1.82 43.91 55.58
N LEU A 518 -1.35 44.50 54.47
CA LEU A 518 -0.52 43.86 53.45
C LEU A 518 0.98 44.06 53.70
N SER A 519 1.48 43.58 54.85
CA SER A 519 2.90 43.72 55.24
C SER A 519 3.92 43.11 54.25
N GLY A 520 3.45 42.24 53.34
CA GLY A 520 4.22 41.66 52.24
C GLY A 520 4.46 42.62 51.06
N LEU A 521 3.69 43.71 50.94
CA LEU A 521 3.75 44.62 49.81
C LEU A 521 5.10 45.36 49.75
N ARG A 522 5.63 45.50 48.55
CA ARG A 522 6.94 46.12 48.26
C ARG A 522 6.84 47.24 47.25
N THR A 523 5.92 47.13 46.30
CA THR A 523 5.73 48.14 45.25
C THR A 523 4.25 48.45 45.12
N LEU A 524 3.91 49.73 45.23
CA LEU A 524 2.55 50.23 45.12
C LEU A 524 2.51 51.44 44.17
N TYR A 525 1.77 51.34 43.07
CA TYR A 525 1.49 52.45 42.16
C TYR A 525 0.08 53.00 42.42
N ILE A 526 -0.05 54.29 42.68
CA ILE A 526 -1.29 54.99 43.05
C ILE A 526 -1.45 56.35 42.35
N GLY A 527 -0.72 56.62 41.28
CA GLY A 527 -0.79 57.86 40.51
C GLY A 527 -2.19 58.10 39.99
N GLY A 528 -2.82 59.21 40.39
CA GLY A 528 -4.20 59.53 39.99
C GLY A 528 -5.26 58.58 40.55
N SER A 529 -4.97 57.83 41.63
CA SER A 529 -5.89 56.88 42.28
C SER A 529 -7.06 57.51 43.04
N GLY A 530 -7.06 58.83 43.24
CA GLY A 530 -8.07 59.55 44.04
C GLY A 530 -7.72 59.71 45.53
N LEU A 531 -6.61 59.10 46.00
CA LEU A 531 -6.15 59.23 47.37
C LEU A 531 -5.58 60.62 47.67
N THR A 532 -5.90 61.14 48.86
CA THR A 532 -5.35 62.40 49.36
C THR A 532 -3.93 62.23 49.92
N GLU A 533 -3.16 63.33 50.00
CA GLU A 533 -1.81 63.30 50.61
C GLU A 533 -1.81 62.72 52.03
N ALA A 534 -2.85 63.00 52.83
CA ALA A 534 -2.99 62.46 54.18
C ALA A 534 -3.14 60.94 54.18
N GLN A 535 -3.98 60.41 53.29
CA GLN A 535 -4.17 58.97 53.11
C GLN A 535 -2.90 58.27 52.61
N ILE A 536 -2.14 58.92 51.73
CA ILE A 536 -0.85 58.41 51.25
C ILE A 536 0.19 58.38 52.38
N ALA A 537 0.19 59.39 53.27
CA ALA A 537 1.05 59.40 54.44
C ALA A 537 0.69 58.27 55.43
N GLU A 538 -0.61 58.02 55.65
CA GLU A 538 -1.07 56.88 56.46
C GLU A 538 -0.67 55.53 55.86
N LEU A 539 -0.83 55.35 54.54
CA LEU A 539 -0.35 54.17 53.81
C LEU A 539 1.15 53.96 53.99
N SER A 540 1.94 55.03 53.86
CA SER A 540 3.40 54.98 54.03
C SER A 540 3.80 54.56 55.44
N ALA A 541 3.06 55.02 56.45
CA ALA A 541 3.27 54.63 57.85
C ALA A 541 2.86 53.18 58.13
N ALA A 542 1.75 52.70 57.53
CA ALA A 542 1.27 51.34 57.68
C ALA A 542 2.14 50.32 56.93
N LEU A 543 2.75 50.71 55.81
CA LEU A 543 3.54 49.86 54.92
C LEU A 543 4.99 50.38 54.77
N PRO A 544 5.79 50.40 55.85
CA PRO A 544 7.11 51.05 55.85
C PRO A 544 8.17 50.36 54.96
N LYS A 545 7.86 49.18 54.40
CA LYS A 545 8.71 48.42 53.47
C LYS A 545 8.25 48.52 52.02
N CYS A 546 7.18 49.28 51.76
CA CYS A 546 6.62 49.44 50.44
C CYS A 546 7.08 50.77 49.83
N GLU A 547 7.61 50.71 48.63
CA GLU A 547 7.84 51.89 47.80
C GLU A 547 6.50 52.29 47.15
N ILE A 548 6.07 53.52 47.40
CA ILE A 548 4.81 54.07 46.89
C ILE A 548 5.13 55.08 45.79
N TYR A 549 4.61 54.82 44.60
CA TYR A 549 4.78 55.62 43.39
C TYR A 549 3.45 56.30 43.03
N GLY A 550 3.47 57.59 42.70
CA GLY A 550 2.25 58.33 42.33
C GLY A 550 2.07 59.72 42.92
N GLN A 551 3.15 60.35 43.40
CA GLN A 551 3.16 61.78 43.77
C GLN A 551 3.06 62.69 42.53
#